data_AF-A0A1G7X292-F1
#
_entry.id   AF-A0A1G7X292-F1
#
_cell.length_a   1.000
_cell.length_b   1.000
_cell.length_c   1.000
_cell.angle_alpha   90.00
_cell.angle_beta   90.00
_cell.angle_gamma   90.00
#
_symmetry.space_group_name_H-M   'P 1'
#
loop_
_entity.id
_entity.type
_entity.pdbx_description
1 polymer ?
#
loop_
_entity_poly.entity_id
_entity_poly.type
_entity_poly.pdbx_seq_one_letter_code
_entity_poly.pdbx_strand_id
1 'polypeptide(L)'
;MYFGRKSLVLLCALFLSNISVRADISEGDCVVLREGGEGRLLKSPTFWVKGVVSEIHRERQSVKECPAAARAGSAVTREALWQLARATPCVFGRVEGDSADVDVTRARIVVESWETPWTAAHGETGLLFRGTYIGEPLIKGGAIEMPVDWLKSCAVQP
;
A
#
# COMPACT_ATOMS: atom_id res chain seq x y z
N MET A 1 -20.86 -58.45 31.34
CA MET A 1 -21.30 -57.61 32.48
C MET A 1 -21.00 -56.15 32.14
N TYR A 2 -22.06 -55.32 32.06
CA TYR A 2 -22.22 -53.90 32.48
C TYR A 2 -20.96 -53.15 32.97
N PHE A 3 -20.69 -51.85 32.75
CA PHE A 3 -21.38 -50.66 32.22
C PHE A 3 -20.33 -49.51 32.24
N GLY A 4 -20.50 -48.41 31.49
CA GLY A 4 -19.84 -47.14 31.86
C GLY A 4 -19.53 -46.13 30.76
N ARG A 5 -20.52 -45.29 30.43
CA ARG A 5 -20.47 -44.11 29.55
C ARG A 5 -20.43 -42.85 30.43
N LYS A 6 -19.60 -41.82 30.12
CA LYS A 6 -19.72 -40.37 30.48
C LYS A 6 -18.45 -39.62 30.00
N SER A 7 -18.51 -38.82 28.93
CA SER A 7 -18.70 -37.34 28.91
C SER A 7 -17.57 -36.49 29.51
N LEU A 8 -16.86 -35.74 28.66
CA LEU A 8 -16.38 -34.35 28.88
C LEU A 8 -15.84 -33.82 27.53
N VAL A 9 -16.59 -33.04 26.75
CA VAL A 9 -16.80 -31.58 26.83
C VAL A 9 -15.52 -30.77 26.60
N LEU A 10 -15.56 -30.02 25.49
CA LEU A 10 -14.87 -28.76 25.18
C LEU A 10 -13.55 -28.47 25.89
N LEU A 11 -12.46 -28.38 25.12
CA LEU A 11 -11.53 -27.27 25.29
C LEU A 11 -11.45 -26.46 24.01
N CYS A 12 -12.28 -25.42 24.01
CA CYS A 12 -12.12 -24.21 23.21
C CYS A 12 -10.85 -23.50 23.71
N ALA A 13 -9.72 -23.72 23.05
CA ALA A 13 -8.52 -22.89 23.25
C ALA A 13 -8.46 -21.88 22.11
N LEU A 14 -9.08 -20.73 22.38
CA LEU A 14 -9.00 -19.50 21.61
C LEU A 14 -7.54 -19.07 21.44
N PHE A 15 -6.85 -19.53 20.41
CA PHE A 15 -5.80 -18.75 19.78
C PHE A 15 -6.48 -17.77 18.82
N LEU A 16 -7.01 -16.68 19.39
CA LEU A 16 -7.26 -15.46 18.64
C LEU A 16 -5.90 -14.87 18.27
N SER A 17 -5.22 -15.51 17.32
CA SER A 17 -4.25 -14.82 16.50
C SER A 17 -4.98 -13.61 15.95
N ASN A 18 -4.41 -12.42 16.15
CA ASN A 18 -4.84 -11.19 15.51
C ASN A 18 -4.68 -11.38 13.99
N ILE A 19 -5.62 -12.06 13.35
CA ILE A 19 -5.83 -11.97 11.92
C ILE A 19 -6.35 -10.56 11.75
N SER A 20 -5.45 -9.64 11.46
CA SER A 20 -5.82 -8.40 10.83
C SER A 20 -6.40 -8.83 9.48
N VAL A 21 -7.71 -9.03 9.43
CA VAL A 21 -8.46 -9.19 8.18
C VAL A 21 -8.33 -7.83 7.50
N ARG A 22 -7.23 -7.63 6.76
CA ARG A 22 -7.21 -6.59 5.75
C ARG A 22 -8.36 -6.97 4.82
N ALA A 23 -9.33 -6.08 4.65
CA ALA A 23 -10.38 -6.29 3.67
C ALA A 23 -9.69 -6.62 2.33
N ASP A 24 -9.96 -7.82 1.80
CA ASP A 24 -9.36 -8.26 0.55
C ASP A 24 -9.91 -7.39 -0.58
N ILE A 25 -9.10 -6.47 -1.08
CA ILE A 25 -9.42 -5.64 -2.24
C ILE A 25 -9.52 -6.56 -3.46
N SER A 26 -10.62 -6.45 -4.20
CA SER A 26 -10.94 -7.26 -5.38
C SER A 26 -11.17 -6.40 -6.63
N GLU A 27 -11.20 -7.03 -7.80
CA GLU A 27 -11.60 -6.36 -9.04
C GLU A 27 -13.02 -5.80 -8.93
N GLY A 28 -13.23 -4.60 -9.48
CA GLY A 28 -14.49 -3.86 -9.35
C GLY A 28 -14.62 -3.04 -8.06
N ASP A 29 -13.73 -3.22 -7.08
CA ASP A 29 -13.80 -2.45 -5.85
C ASP A 29 -13.41 -0.98 -6.06
N CYS A 30 -14.12 -0.11 -5.35
CA CYS A 30 -13.73 1.28 -5.21
C CYS A 30 -12.59 1.38 -4.20
N VAL A 31 -11.48 1.98 -4.63
CA VAL A 31 -10.27 2.13 -3.83
C VAL A 31 -9.74 3.56 -3.85
N VAL A 32 -9.01 3.91 -2.80
CA VAL A 32 -8.35 5.20 -2.65
C VAL A 32 -6.94 5.01 -2.08
N LEU A 33 -5.96 5.64 -2.74
CA LEU A 33 -4.65 5.92 -2.16
C LEU A 33 -4.75 7.28 -1.46
N ARG A 34 -4.34 7.35 -0.18
CA ARG A 34 -4.34 8.60 0.60
C ARG A 34 -2.96 8.92 1.12
N GLU A 35 -2.61 10.20 1.09
CA GLU A 35 -1.38 10.75 1.62
C GLU A 35 -1.68 11.93 2.54
N GLY A 36 -0.90 12.10 3.60
CA GLY A 36 -1.16 13.14 4.60
C GLY A 36 -2.42 12.87 5.43
N GLY A 37 -3.03 13.93 5.97
CA GLY A 37 -4.14 13.81 6.92
C GLY A 37 -3.76 13.29 8.31
N GLU A 38 -2.52 12.85 8.51
CA GLU A 38 -1.99 12.44 9.80
C GLU A 38 -1.54 13.69 10.59
N GLY A 39 -2.07 13.85 11.79
CA GLY A 39 -1.77 14.98 12.69
C GLY A 39 -2.75 15.05 13.85
N ARG A 40 -2.25 14.98 15.09
CA ARG A 40 -3.11 15.02 16.30
C ARG A 40 -3.58 16.42 16.69
N LEU A 41 -2.83 17.48 16.31
CA LEU A 41 -3.06 18.86 16.74
C LEU A 41 -3.50 19.79 15.60
N LEU A 42 -2.87 19.66 14.43
CA LEU A 42 -3.27 20.35 13.19
C LEU A 42 -3.54 19.26 12.15
N LYS A 43 -4.73 19.28 11.53
CA LYS A 43 -5.02 18.38 10.41
C LYS A 43 -4.17 18.81 9.22
N SER A 44 -3.13 18.03 8.92
CA SER A 44 -2.38 18.15 7.68
C SER A 44 -3.34 18.00 6.50
N PRO A 45 -3.10 18.70 5.37
CA PRO A 45 -3.90 18.49 4.17
C PRO A 45 -3.85 17.00 3.77
N THR A 46 -4.97 16.48 3.29
CA THR A 46 -5.09 15.11 2.79
C THR A 46 -5.17 15.14 1.28
N PHE A 47 -4.25 14.42 0.64
CA PHE A 47 -4.22 14.21 -0.80
C PHE A 47 -4.62 12.77 -1.10
N TRP A 48 -5.17 12.55 -2.29
CA TRP A 48 -5.70 11.25 -2.64
C TRP A 48 -5.85 11.07 -4.15
N VAL A 49 -5.82 9.81 -4.57
CA VAL A 49 -6.33 9.39 -5.89
C VAL A 49 -7.32 8.27 -5.66
N LYS A 50 -8.48 8.39 -6.30
CA LYS A 50 -9.60 7.46 -6.20
C LYS A 50 -9.85 6.81 -7.56
N GLY A 51 -10.13 5.52 -7.54
CA GLY A 51 -10.45 4.76 -8.74
C GLY A 51 -11.20 3.46 -8.45
N VAL A 52 -11.40 2.69 -9.51
CA VAL A 52 -11.95 1.34 -9.45
C VAL A 52 -10.88 0.35 -9.89
N VAL A 53 -10.73 -0.75 -9.15
CA VAL A 53 -9.78 -1.80 -9.52
C VAL A 53 -10.24 -2.47 -10.81
N SER A 54 -9.41 -2.44 -11.84
CA SER A 54 -9.67 -3.13 -13.11
C SER A 54 -9.01 -4.49 -13.20
N GLU A 55 -7.91 -4.68 -12.48
CA GLU A 55 -7.13 -5.92 -12.51
C GLU A 55 -6.33 -6.08 -11.22
N ILE A 56 -6.20 -7.31 -10.73
CA ILE A 56 -5.26 -7.65 -9.65
C ILE A 56 -4.34 -8.76 -10.12
N HIS A 57 -3.04 -8.56 -9.95
CA HIS A 57 -2.04 -9.59 -10.24
C HIS A 57 -1.09 -9.78 -9.06
N ARG A 58 -0.62 -11.03 -8.93
CA ARG A 58 0.44 -11.40 -8.01
C ARG A 58 1.70 -11.63 -8.81
N GLU A 59 2.75 -10.94 -8.45
CA GLU A 59 4.07 -11.14 -9.02
C GLU A 59 5.03 -11.64 -7.94
N ARG A 60 5.92 -12.54 -8.32
CA ARG A 60 7.05 -12.92 -7.48
C ARG A 60 8.22 -12.03 -7.83
N GLN A 61 8.63 -11.19 -6.89
CA GLN A 61 9.72 -10.25 -7.07
C GLN A 61 10.87 -10.60 -6.12
N SER A 62 12.08 -10.77 -6.66
CA SER A 62 13.28 -10.87 -5.83
C SER A 62 13.54 -9.52 -5.15
N VAL A 63 13.73 -9.55 -3.83
CA VAL A 63 14.04 -8.34 -3.05
C VAL A 63 15.42 -7.83 -3.44
N LYS A 64 15.45 -6.57 -3.91
CA LYS A 64 16.67 -5.87 -4.34
C LYS A 64 17.05 -4.79 -3.33
N GLU A 65 18.27 -4.27 -3.47
CA GLU A 65 18.68 -3.09 -2.73
C GLU A 65 17.85 -1.87 -3.17
N CYS A 66 17.44 -1.05 -2.20
CA CYS A 66 16.77 0.21 -2.48
C CYS A 66 17.73 1.20 -3.18
N PRO A 67 17.22 2.06 -4.09
CA PRO A 67 18.03 3.06 -4.78
C PRO A 67 18.83 3.94 -3.81
N ALA A 68 20.13 4.13 -4.12
CA ALA A 68 21.02 4.91 -3.26
C ALA A 68 20.58 6.37 -3.08
N ALA A 69 19.93 6.96 -4.09
CA ALA A 69 19.38 8.31 -4.05
C ALA A 69 18.32 8.51 -2.95
N ALA A 70 17.72 7.42 -2.47
CA ALA A 70 16.74 7.43 -1.39
C ALA A 70 17.37 7.21 0.01
N ARG A 71 18.69 7.04 0.12
CA ARG A 71 19.38 6.91 1.41
C ARG A 71 19.46 8.27 2.10
N ALA A 72 19.04 8.30 3.37
CA ALA A 72 19.04 9.49 4.22
C ALA A 72 20.47 10.07 4.35
N GLY A 73 20.67 11.29 3.85
CA GLY A 73 21.97 11.96 3.91
C GLY A 73 22.05 13.24 3.09
N SER A 74 21.20 13.39 2.08
CA SER A 74 20.93 14.66 1.39
C SER A 74 19.42 14.86 1.26
N ALA A 75 18.95 16.09 1.04
CA ALA A 75 17.54 16.39 0.84
C ALA A 75 16.97 15.44 -0.24
N VAL A 76 16.17 14.45 0.20
CA VAL A 76 15.65 13.43 -0.69
C VAL A 76 14.76 14.14 -1.69
N THR A 77 15.16 14.14 -2.96
CA THR A 77 14.37 14.77 -4.01
C THR A 77 13.11 13.95 -4.26
N ARG A 78 12.08 14.60 -4.82
CA ARG A 78 10.85 13.91 -5.18
C ARG A 78 11.10 12.78 -6.18
N GLU A 79 12.00 13.01 -7.12
CA GLU A 79 12.42 12.01 -8.08
C GLU A 79 13.08 10.81 -7.39
N ALA A 80 13.87 11.02 -6.33
CA ALA A 80 14.44 9.93 -5.54
C ALA A 80 13.36 9.13 -4.78
N LEU A 81 12.33 9.79 -4.25
CA LEU A 81 11.19 9.12 -3.63
C LEU A 81 10.39 8.30 -4.65
N TRP A 82 10.23 8.81 -5.86
CA TRP A 82 9.57 8.07 -6.94
C TRP A 82 10.36 6.83 -7.36
N GLN A 83 11.69 6.93 -7.43
CA GLN A 83 12.54 5.77 -7.68
C GLN A 83 12.41 4.73 -6.55
N LEU A 84 12.40 5.18 -5.29
CA LEU A 84 12.17 4.29 -4.14
C LEU A 84 10.81 3.59 -4.23
N ALA A 85 9.75 4.34 -4.52
CA ALA A 85 8.40 3.81 -4.63
C ALA A 85 8.29 2.75 -5.73
N ARG A 86 8.88 3.00 -6.91
CA ARG A 86 8.94 2.03 -8.02
C ARG A 86 9.74 0.78 -7.66
N ALA A 87 10.77 0.92 -6.84
CA ALA A 87 11.62 -0.20 -6.41
C ALA A 87 11.01 -1.03 -5.26
N THR A 88 9.91 -0.60 -4.65
CA THR A 88 9.31 -1.28 -3.51
C THR A 88 8.60 -2.57 -3.94
N PRO A 89 8.83 -3.73 -3.27
CA PRO A 89 9.64 -3.90 -2.06
C PRO A 89 11.15 -3.99 -2.32
N CYS A 90 11.92 -3.27 -1.48
CA CYS A 90 13.38 -3.27 -1.50
C CYS A 90 13.93 -3.18 -0.07
N VAL A 91 15.22 -3.48 0.11
CA VAL A 91 15.92 -3.37 1.41
C VAL A 91 17.06 -2.35 1.37
N PHE A 92 17.24 -1.61 2.46
CA PHE A 92 18.41 -0.74 2.63
C PHE A 92 19.56 -1.54 3.24
N GLY A 93 20.72 -1.53 2.60
CA GLY A 93 21.88 -2.36 2.99
C GLY A 93 22.25 -3.34 1.89
N ARG A 94 23.28 -4.18 2.11
CA ARG A 94 23.66 -5.21 1.16
C ARG A 94 22.70 -6.39 1.25
N VAL A 95 22.21 -6.88 0.12
CA VAL A 95 21.56 -8.21 0.05
C VAL A 95 22.68 -9.26 0.04
N GLU A 96 22.95 -9.91 1.17
CA GLU A 96 23.89 -11.03 1.26
C GLU A 96 23.13 -12.36 1.20
N GLY A 97 23.59 -13.28 0.34
CA GLY A 97 22.96 -14.59 0.12
C GLY A 97 21.97 -14.62 -1.05
N ASP A 98 21.16 -15.68 -1.13
CA ASP A 98 20.10 -15.82 -2.13
C ASP A 98 19.06 -14.72 -1.90
N SER A 99 18.81 -13.89 -2.92
CA SER A 99 17.77 -12.86 -2.87
C SER A 99 16.44 -13.50 -2.52
N ALA A 100 15.84 -13.10 -1.41
CA ALA A 100 14.53 -13.59 -1.00
C ALA A 100 13.50 -13.16 -2.05
N ASP A 101 12.78 -14.11 -2.62
CA ASP A 101 11.61 -13.83 -3.44
C ASP A 101 10.43 -13.53 -2.52
N VAL A 102 9.72 -12.43 -2.81
CA VAL A 102 8.49 -12.05 -2.13
C VAL A 102 7.35 -11.98 -3.12
N ASP A 103 6.19 -12.45 -2.70
CA ASP A 103 4.97 -12.31 -3.48
C ASP A 103 4.40 -10.91 -3.24
N VAL A 104 4.30 -10.11 -4.30
CA VAL A 104 3.73 -8.76 -4.28
C VAL A 104 2.39 -8.81 -4.99
N THR A 105 1.36 -8.29 -4.32
CA THR A 105 0.04 -8.12 -4.96
C THR A 105 -0.10 -6.67 -5.41
N ARG A 106 -0.35 -6.48 -6.70
CA ARG A 106 -0.55 -5.18 -7.34
C ARG A 106 -1.95 -5.08 -7.91
N ALA A 107 -2.49 -3.88 -7.87
CA ALA A 107 -3.75 -3.54 -8.50
C ALA A 107 -3.52 -2.51 -9.59
N ARG A 108 -4.13 -2.76 -10.74
CA ARG A 108 -4.38 -1.74 -11.75
C ARG A 108 -5.71 -1.08 -11.44
N ILE A 109 -5.70 0.25 -11.32
CA ILE A 109 -6.91 1.02 -11.04
C ILE A 109 -7.20 1.98 -12.19
N VAL A 110 -8.48 2.10 -12.54
CA VAL A 110 -8.98 3.13 -13.45
C VAL A 110 -9.28 4.37 -12.63
N VAL A 111 -8.60 5.46 -12.94
CA VAL A 111 -8.63 6.71 -12.19
C VAL A 111 -9.97 7.42 -12.42
N GLU A 112 -10.66 7.77 -11.33
CA GLU A 112 -11.94 8.50 -11.38
C GLU A 112 -11.76 9.98 -11.04
N SER A 113 -10.99 10.25 -9.97
CA SER A 113 -10.79 11.59 -9.41
C SER A 113 -9.56 11.61 -8.49
N TRP A 114 -9.02 12.80 -8.25
CA TRP A 114 -7.85 12.98 -7.39
C TRP A 114 -7.80 14.39 -6.80
N GLU A 115 -7.07 14.52 -5.71
CA GLU A 115 -6.61 15.77 -5.11
C GLU A 115 -5.10 15.63 -4.85
N THR A 116 -4.29 16.54 -5.37
CA THR A 116 -2.82 16.46 -5.28
C THR A 116 -2.23 17.76 -4.76
N PRO A 117 -1.11 17.72 -4.04
CA PRO A 117 -0.44 18.94 -3.61
C PRO A 117 0.07 19.73 -4.84
N TRP A 118 -0.15 21.05 -4.81
CA TRP A 118 0.29 21.96 -5.88
C TRP A 118 1.62 22.66 -5.59
N THR A 119 1.96 22.78 -4.31
CA THR A 119 3.18 23.42 -3.82
C THR A 119 3.92 22.47 -2.89
N ALA A 120 5.25 22.65 -2.80
CA ALA A 120 6.09 21.89 -1.88
C ALA A 120 5.67 22.09 -0.41
N ALA A 121 5.22 23.29 -0.06
CA ALA A 121 4.67 23.60 1.27
C ALA A 121 3.45 22.75 1.67
N HIS A 122 2.75 22.15 0.70
CA HIS A 122 1.60 21.28 0.95
C HIS A 122 1.99 19.79 0.96
N GLY A 123 3.22 19.43 0.59
CA GLY A 123 3.71 18.05 0.63
C GLY A 123 4.94 17.88 -0.24
N GLU A 124 6.10 17.63 0.39
CA GLU A 124 7.37 17.44 -0.32
C GLU A 124 7.69 15.96 -0.60
N THR A 125 6.98 15.03 0.04
CA THR A 125 7.44 13.64 0.16
C THR A 125 6.45 12.56 -0.28
N GLY A 126 5.43 12.92 -1.06
CA GLY A 126 4.37 12.01 -1.51
C GLY A 126 4.59 11.40 -2.90
N LEU A 127 3.85 10.32 -3.17
CA LEU A 127 3.67 9.72 -4.50
C LEU A 127 2.82 10.65 -5.39
N LEU A 128 1.94 11.45 -4.79
CA LEU A 128 1.05 12.38 -5.49
C LEU A 128 1.62 13.80 -5.53
N PHE A 129 1.64 14.42 -6.71
CA PHE A 129 2.06 15.82 -6.85
C PHE A 129 1.58 16.43 -8.17
N ARG A 130 1.00 17.64 -8.14
CA ARG A 130 0.59 18.42 -9.33
C ARG A 130 -0.13 17.58 -10.42
N GLY A 131 -1.12 16.80 -10.00
CA GLY A 131 -1.89 15.94 -10.89
C GLY A 131 -1.11 14.74 -11.43
N THR A 132 -0.05 14.31 -10.74
CA THR A 132 0.73 13.12 -11.11
C THR A 132 0.76 12.09 -9.99
N TYR A 133 0.97 10.83 -10.36
CA TYR A 133 1.32 9.70 -9.51
C TYR A 133 2.70 9.18 -9.95
N ILE A 134 3.70 9.29 -9.08
CA ILE A 134 5.08 8.88 -9.37
C ILE A 134 5.58 9.44 -10.73
N GLY A 135 5.26 10.71 -11.00
CA GLY A 135 5.63 11.41 -12.23
C GLY A 135 4.76 11.14 -13.44
N GLU A 136 3.86 10.16 -13.39
CA GLU A 136 2.92 9.90 -14.47
C GLU A 136 1.65 10.75 -14.30
N PRO A 137 1.11 11.37 -15.36
CA PRO A 137 -0.08 12.20 -15.26
C PRO A 137 -1.31 11.39 -14.87
N LEU A 138 -2.08 11.90 -13.92
CA LEU A 138 -3.40 11.39 -13.59
C LEU A 138 -4.40 11.90 -14.62
N ILE A 139 -5.06 10.96 -15.28
CA ILE A 139 -6.06 11.23 -16.32
C ILE A 139 -7.31 10.46 -15.95
N LYS A 140 -8.47 11.12 -15.97
CA LYS A 140 -9.75 10.46 -15.71
C LYS A 140 -10.00 9.37 -16.76
N GLY A 141 -10.30 8.16 -16.31
CA GLY A 141 -10.41 6.96 -17.15
C GLY A 141 -9.07 6.33 -17.54
N GLY A 142 -7.94 6.97 -17.23
CA GLY A 142 -6.61 6.39 -17.36
C GLY A 142 -6.36 5.32 -16.30
N ALA A 143 -5.37 4.46 -16.53
CA ALA A 143 -5.03 3.39 -15.59
C ALA A 143 -3.64 3.61 -14.99
N ILE A 144 -3.55 3.40 -13.67
CA ILE A 144 -2.29 3.41 -12.93
C ILE A 144 -2.18 2.12 -12.11
N GLU A 145 -0.96 1.70 -11.84
CA GLU A 145 -0.68 0.46 -11.10
C GLU A 145 0.04 0.78 -9.80
N MET A 146 -0.34 0.10 -8.73
CA MET A 146 0.30 0.23 -7.43
C MET A 146 0.14 -1.02 -6.56
N PRO A 147 0.98 -1.18 -5.52
CA PRO A 147 0.77 -2.21 -4.50
C PRO A 147 -0.60 -2.10 -3.84
N VAL A 148 -1.28 -3.24 -3.67
CA VAL A 148 -2.60 -3.29 -2.99
C VAL A 148 -2.52 -2.78 -1.56
N ASP A 149 -1.39 -2.98 -0.89
CA ASP A 149 -1.15 -2.53 0.49
C ASP A 149 -1.23 -1.00 0.68
N TRP A 150 -1.08 -0.22 -0.40
CA TRP A 150 -1.21 1.23 -0.37
C TRP A 150 -2.65 1.71 -0.50
N LEU A 151 -3.56 0.83 -0.92
CA LEU A 151 -4.95 1.14 -1.17
C LEU A 151 -5.80 0.92 0.08
N LYS A 152 -6.84 1.74 0.21
CA LYS A 152 -7.95 1.55 1.15
C LYS A 152 -9.25 1.44 0.37
N SER A 153 -10.19 0.65 0.86
CA SER A 153 -11.56 0.65 0.32
C SER A 153 -12.22 2.02 0.53
N CYS A 154 -12.95 2.51 -0.46
CA CYS A 154 -13.72 3.76 -0.35
C CYS A 154 -14.79 3.74 0.75
N ALA A 155 -15.31 2.55 1.10
CA ALA A 155 -16.33 2.36 2.11
C ALA A 155 -15.79 2.56 3.54
N VAL A 156 -14.48 2.38 3.73
CA VAL A 156 -13.80 2.59 4.99
C VAL A 156 -13.35 4.05 5.04
N GLN A 157 -14.24 4.94 5.47
CA GLN A 157 -13.89 6.31 5.84
C GLN A 157 -13.78 6.39 7.38
N PRO A 158 -12.66 6.88 7.94
CA PRO A 158 -12.60 7.24 9.35
C PRO A 158 -13.41 8.50 9.67
#